data_AF-A0A554A2G0-F1
#
_entry.id   AF-A0A554A2G0-F1
#
_cell.length_a   1.000
_cell.length_b   1.000
_cell.length_c   1.000
_cell.angle_alpha   90.00
_cell.angle_beta   90.00
_cell.angle_gamma   90.00
#
_symmetry.space_group_name_H-M   'P 1'
#
loop_
_entity.id
_entity.type
_entity.pdbx_description
1 polymer ?
#
loop_
_entity_poly.entity_id
_entity_poly.type
_entity_poly.pdbx_seq_one_letter_code
_entity_poly.pdbx_strand_id
1 'polypeptide(L)'
;MIKEKKSERQEALIKKMEPKIKKSVQSIPWQYREDVEQEIKMKVMESIDNVKTVDVPGFFEYTQKEKRRKAGKQRDKSNVSRSTNREKG
;
A
#
# COMPACT_ATOMS: atom_id res chain seq x y z
N MET A 1 -6.42 -13.11 -23.87
CA MET A 1 -7.12 -13.13 -22.56
C MET A 1 -6.47 -12.16 -21.56
N ILE A 2 -6.32 -10.87 -21.87
CA ILE A 2 -5.68 -9.87 -20.97
C ILE A 2 -6.64 -8.72 -20.62
N LYS A 3 -7.72 -8.51 -21.37
CA LYS A 3 -8.69 -7.41 -21.13
C LYS A 3 -9.60 -7.64 -19.91
N GLU A 4 -9.96 -8.89 -19.58
CA GLU A 4 -10.95 -9.17 -18.52
C GLU A 4 -10.47 -8.81 -17.11
N LYS A 5 -9.21 -9.12 -16.75
CA LYS A 5 -8.67 -8.84 -15.41
C LYS A 5 -8.55 -7.35 -15.08
N LYS A 6 -8.47 -6.48 -16.09
CA LYS A 6 -8.37 -5.02 -15.89
C LYS A 6 -9.71 -4.44 -15.44
N SER A 7 -10.82 -4.94 -16.00
CA SER A 7 -12.18 -4.48 -15.67
C SER A 7 -12.53 -4.75 -14.21
N GLU A 8 -12.26 -5.97 -13.73
CA GLU A 8 -12.59 -6.37 -12.35
C GLU A 8 -11.86 -5.52 -11.30
N ARG A 9 -10.59 -5.20 -11.54
CA ARG A 9 -9.79 -4.36 -10.63
C ARG A 9 -10.30 -2.92 -10.59
N GLN A 10 -10.71 -2.39 -11.74
CA GLN A 10 -11.30 -1.05 -11.84
C GLN A 10 -12.65 -1.00 -11.12
N GLU A 11 -13.52 -1.97 -11.37
CA GLU A 11 -14.83 -2.08 -10.72
C GLU A 11 -14.71 -2.21 -9.19
N ALA A 12 -13.80 -3.06 -8.71
CA ALA A 12 -13.55 -3.22 -7.27
C ALA A 12 -13.04 -1.92 -6.63
N LEU A 13 -12.17 -1.17 -7.33
CA LEU A 13 -11.66 0.11 -6.85
C LEU A 13 -12.76 1.17 -6.81
N ILE A 14 -13.56 1.30 -7.86
CA ILE A 14 -14.67 2.25 -7.93
C ILE A 14 -15.67 1.97 -6.81
N LYS A 15 -16.05 0.71 -6.61
CA LYS A 15 -16.95 0.30 -5.51
C LYS A 15 -16.39 0.67 -4.13
N LYS A 16 -15.07 0.55 -3.94
CA LYS A 16 -14.40 0.94 -2.69
C LYS A 16 -14.33 2.47 -2.51
N MET A 17 -14.25 3.21 -3.60
CA MET A 17 -14.14 4.68 -3.63
C MET A 17 -15.51 5.36 -3.58
N GLU A 18 -16.58 4.69 -4.00
CA GLU A 18 -17.95 5.19 -4.09
C GLU A 18 -18.44 5.96 -2.85
N PRO A 19 -18.28 5.48 -1.60
CA PRO A 19 -18.70 6.25 -0.43
C PRO A 19 -17.93 7.56 -0.26
N LYS A 20 -16.68 7.64 -0.73
CA LYS A 20 -15.89 8.88 -0.70
C LYS A 20 -16.31 9.82 -1.83
N ILE A 21 -16.53 9.29 -3.04
CA ILE A 21 -16.99 10.07 -4.19
C ILE A 21 -18.33 10.73 -3.86
N LYS A 22 -19.30 9.95 -3.35
CA LYS A 22 -20.62 10.44 -2.95
C LYS A 22 -20.55 11.55 -1.90
N LYS A 23 -19.66 11.42 -0.90
CA LYS A 23 -19.43 12.47 0.10
C LYS A 23 -18.85 13.74 -0.52
N SER A 24 -17.92 13.63 -1.47
CA SER A 24 -17.32 14.79 -2.11
C SER A 24 -18.31 15.59 -2.97
N VAL A 25 -19.18 14.90 -3.72
CA VAL A 25 -20.14 15.55 -4.63
C VAL A 25 -21.37 16.14 -3.90
N GLN A 26 -21.59 15.82 -2.62
CA GLN A 26 -22.70 16.42 -1.84
C GLN A 26 -22.62 17.95 -1.75
N SER A 27 -21.41 18.52 -1.80
CA SER A 27 -21.19 19.97 -1.80
C SER A 27 -21.51 20.65 -3.14
N ILE A 28 -21.68 19.86 -4.21
CA ILE A 28 -21.88 20.35 -5.58
C ILE A 28 -23.38 20.55 -5.83
N PRO A 29 -23.78 21.57 -6.63
CA PRO A 29 -25.16 21.73 -7.05
C PRO A 29 -25.70 20.48 -7.75
N TRP A 30 -26.96 20.14 -7.47
CA TRP A 30 -27.56 18.85 -7.87
C TRP A 30 -27.44 18.56 -9.37
N GLN A 31 -27.66 19.57 -10.21
CA GLN A 31 -27.57 19.46 -11.67
C GLN A 31 -26.18 19.04 -12.21
N TYR A 32 -25.11 19.19 -11.43
CA TYR A 32 -23.75 18.79 -11.84
C TYR A 32 -23.25 17.56 -11.09
N ARG A 33 -23.99 17.03 -10.12
CA ARG A 33 -23.49 15.95 -9.26
C ARG A 33 -23.21 14.68 -10.04
N GLU A 34 -24.09 14.32 -10.98
CA GLU A 34 -23.92 13.13 -11.80
C GLU A 34 -22.70 13.26 -12.70
N ASP A 35 -22.56 14.39 -13.41
CA ASP A 35 -21.42 14.66 -14.29
C ASP A 35 -20.10 14.60 -13.52
N VAL A 36 -20.03 15.27 -12.37
CA VAL A 36 -18.81 15.29 -11.55
C VAL A 36 -18.52 13.92 -10.95
N GLU A 37 -19.55 13.16 -10.56
CA GLU A 37 -19.38 11.78 -10.11
C GLU A 37 -18.77 10.91 -11.21
N GLN A 38 -19.22 11.05 -12.46
CA GLN A 38 -18.67 10.31 -13.59
C GLN A 38 -17.23 10.75 -13.91
N GLU A 39 -16.95 12.05 -13.90
CA GLU A 39 -15.60 12.56 -14.13
C GLU A 39 -14.60 12.00 -13.09
N ILE A 40 -14.99 11.99 -11.81
CA ILE A 40 -14.16 11.43 -10.74
C ILE A 40 -13.93 9.93 -10.97
N LYS A 41 -14.96 9.16 -11.35
CA LYS A 41 -14.82 7.73 -11.64
C LYS A 41 -13.85 7.47 -12.80
N MET A 42 -13.98 8.22 -13.89
CA MET A 42 -13.06 8.13 -15.03
C MET A 42 -11.61 8.41 -14.60
N LYS A 43 -11.40 9.47 -13.83
CA LYS A 43 -10.06 9.85 -13.36
C LYS A 43 -9.43 8.81 -12.44
N VAL A 44 -10.24 8.18 -11.58
CA VAL A 44 -9.80 7.05 -10.75
C VAL A 44 -9.38 5.87 -11.64
N MET A 45 -10.16 5.54 -12.66
CA MET A 45 -9.85 4.45 -13.60
C MET A 45 -8.58 4.72 -14.43
N GLU A 46 -8.34 5.96 -14.83
CA GLU A 46 -7.11 6.36 -15.53
C GLU A 46 -5.88 6.31 -14.62
N SER A 47 -6.05 6.74 -13.37
CA SER A 47 -4.95 6.77 -12.40
C SER A 47 -4.49 5.37 -11.98
N ILE A 48 -5.32 4.33 -12.12
CA ILE A 48 -5.04 2.98 -11.60
C ILE A 48 -3.75 2.37 -12.17
N ASP A 49 -3.45 2.66 -13.44
CA ASP A 49 -2.25 2.15 -14.12
C ASP A 49 -0.99 2.91 -13.68
N ASN A 50 -1.17 4.15 -13.20
CA ASN A 50 -0.10 5.02 -12.72
C ASN A 50 0.20 4.84 -11.22
N VAL A 51 -0.72 4.25 -10.45
CA VAL A 51 -0.48 3.95 -9.03
C VAL A 51 0.42 2.73 -8.92
N LYS A 52 1.71 2.95 -8.64
CA LYS A 52 2.60 1.90 -8.13
C LYS A 52 2.08 1.46 -6.76
N THR A 53 1.35 0.35 -6.74
CA THR A 53 0.98 -0.31 -5.48
C THR A 53 2.25 -0.94 -4.91
N VAL A 54 2.95 -0.18 -4.09
CA VAL A 54 4.02 -0.72 -3.25
C VAL A 54 3.33 -1.55 -2.17
N ASP A 55 3.74 -2.79 -2.00
CA ASP A 55 3.23 -3.64 -0.94
C ASP A 55 3.82 -3.15 0.40
N VAL A 56 3.08 -2.24 1.04
CA VAL A 56 3.49 -1.65 2.31
C VAL A 56 3.03 -2.60 3.41
N PRO A 57 3.94 -3.10 4.27
CA PRO A 57 3.58 -4.02 5.32
C PRO A 57 2.53 -3.39 6.24
N GLY A 58 1.55 -4.19 6.66
CA GLY A 58 0.62 -3.78 7.69
C GLY A 58 1.37 -3.44 8.99
N PHE A 59 0.76 -2.62 9.85
CA PHE A 59 1.38 -2.18 11.11
C PHE A 59 2.01 -3.33 11.91
N PHE A 60 1.29 -4.43 12.08
CA PHE A 60 1.79 -5.59 12.82
C PHE A 60 2.93 -6.31 12.09
N GLU A 61 2.83 -6.51 10.78
CA GLU A 61 3.91 -7.10 9.98
C GLU A 61 5.18 -6.26 10.04
N TYR A 62 5.03 -4.94 9.99
CA TYR A 62 6.12 -3.99 10.17
C TYR A 62 6.78 -4.15 11.54
N THR A 63 6.01 -4.16 12.63
CA THR A 63 6.57 -4.34 13.98
C THR A 63 7.29 -5.68 14.15
N GLN A 64 6.79 -6.75 13.55
CA GLN A 64 7.43 -8.07 13.60
C GLN A 64 8.71 -8.10 12.76
N LYS A 65 8.72 -7.47 11.57
CA LYS A 65 9.95 -7.26 10.78
C LYS A 65 10.98 -6.47 11.57
N GLU A 66 10.58 -5.42 12.28
CA GLU A 66 11.47 -4.61 13.12
C GLU A 66 12.05 -5.40 14.31
N LYS A 67 11.22 -6.22 14.99
CA LYS A 67 11.70 -7.12 16.06
C LYS A 67 12.73 -8.13 15.54
N ARG A 68 12.49 -8.72 14.35
CA ARG A 68 13.43 -9.64 13.69
C ARG A 68 14.74 -8.94 13.27
N ARG A 69 14.67 -7.71 12.76
CA ARG A 69 15.86 -6.90 12.42
C ARG A 69 16.72 -6.59 13.64
N LYS A 70 16.11 -6.32 14.80
CA LYS A 70 16.83 -6.08 16.06
C LYS A 70 17.46 -7.37 16.62
N ALA A 71 16.78 -8.51 16.51
CA ALA A 71 17.31 -9.81 16.95
C ALA A 71 18.52 -10.27 16.12
N GLY A 72 18.58 -9.99 14.82
CA GLY A 72 19.72 -10.32 13.95
C GLY A 72 21.00 -9.55 14.31
N LYS A 73 20.88 -8.25 14.65
CA LYS A 73 22.03 -7.40 15.02
C LYS A 73 22.72 -7.80 16.34
N GLN A 74 22.08 -8.60 17.17
CA GLN A 74 22.64 -9.03 18.46
C GLN A 74 23.52 -10.28 18.32
N ARG A 75 23.36 -11.07 17.24
CA ARG A 75 24.17 -12.27 16.97
C ARG A 75 25.56 -11.96 16.39
N ASP A 76 25.68 -10.90 15.61
CA ASP A 76 26.99 -10.50 15.05
C ASP A 76 27.95 -9.91 16.11
N LYS A 77 27.41 -9.18 17.09
CA LYS A 77 28.25 -8.62 18.18
C LYS A 77 28.84 -9.69 19.10
N SER A 78 28.17 -10.83 19.26
CA SER A 78 28.69 -11.94 20.09
C SER A 78 29.77 -12.77 19.41
N ASN A 79 29.85 -12.78 18.07
CA ASN A 79 30.88 -13.54 17.34
C ASN A 79 32.20 -12.77 17.20
N VAL A 80 32.17 -11.44 17.09
CA VAL A 80 33.39 -10.61 17.05
C VAL A 80 34.18 -10.69 18.37
N SER A 81 33.51 -10.76 19.52
CA SER A 81 34.20 -10.83 20.82
C SER A 81 34.78 -12.22 21.15
N ARG A 82 34.38 -13.27 20.42
CA ARG A 82 34.84 -14.65 20.66
C ARG A 82 36.09 -15.01 19.85
N SER A 83 36.31 -14.35 18.72
CA SER A 83 37.51 -14.55 17.89
C SER A 83 38.76 -13.86 18.45
N THR A 84 38.61 -12.73 19.17
CA THR A 84 39.77 -11.99 19.73
C THR A 84 40.43 -12.63 20.94
N ASN A 85 39.77 -13.60 21.60
CA ASN A 85 40.26 -14.25 22.82
C ASN A 85 40.97 -15.59 22.58
N ARG A 86 41.05 -16.06 21.32
CA ARG A 86 41.68 -17.36 21.00
C ARG A 86 43.12 -17.25 20.49
N GLU A 87 43.64 -16.04 20.30
CA GLU A 87 45.01 -15.77 19.82
C GLU A 87 45.99 -15.35 20.94
N LYS A 88 45.57 -15.38 22.21
CA LYS A 88 46.42 -14.99 23.37
C LYS A 88 46.55 -16.07 24.46
N GLY A 89 46.45 -17.35 24.10
CA GLY A 89 46.64 -18.49 25.01
C GLY A 89 47.77 -19.39 24.54
#